data_AF-A0A672L3T6-F1
#
_entry.id   AF-A0A672L3T6-F1
#
_cell.length_a   1.000
_cell.length_b   1.000
_cell.length_c   1.000
_cell.angle_alpha   90.00
_cell.angle_beta   90.00
_cell.angle_gamma   90.00
#
_symmetry.space_group_name_H-M   'P 1'
#
loop_
_entity.id
_entity.type
_entity.pdbx_description
1 polymer ?
#
loop_
_entity_poly.entity_id
_entity_poly.type
_entity_poly.pdbx_seq_one_letter_code
_entity_poly.pdbx_strand_id
1 'polypeptide(L)'
;MHVIKRDGRQERIMFDKITSRIQKLCYGLNAEFVDPTQITMKVIQGLYSGVTTVELDTLAAEITATLTTKHPDYAILAARIAVSNLHKETKKVFSEVMEDLYNYVNPLNGRHSPMVSKETLDIFLANKDRLNSAIIFDRDFSYNFFGFKTLERSYLLKINGKVAERPQHMLMRVSVGIHKEDIAAAIETYNLLSEKWFTHASPTLFNAGTNRPQLSSCFLLAMKDDSIEGIYDTLKQCALISKSAGGIGVAVSCIRATGSYIAGTNGNSNGLVPMLRVYNNTARYVDQGGNKRPGAFAMYLEPWHFDIFDFLELKKNTGKEEQRARDLFYALWIPDLFMKRVETNAVSTSNLQLISLLACLKCCFFFTCPTGQLNSNKRHRPIGIGVQGLADAFILMRFPFESAEAQHLNTQIFETIYYAALESSCELAAEFGPYETYAGSPVSKGILQYDMWDKTPTDLWDWAALKEKIAKLVTTCMIHNFSKSVEDLEIKLTWENVLIHLIIVIKNNTHIKYKRIIYCKITHWDQNDIDNISAAFIKWIKHKIPSKIRGNPIWDIDIVDATQEGGSNDHQNEHKSGGKKKHLECSSNVPSYVP
;
A
#
# COMPACT_ATOMS: atom_id res chain seq x y z
N MET A 1 -1.68 42.38 22.09
CA MET A 1 -0.92 41.19 21.65
C MET A 1 -0.17 41.52 20.36
N HIS A 2 1.08 41.08 20.25
CA HIS A 2 1.94 41.27 19.08
C HIS A 2 2.37 39.91 18.51
N VAL A 3 2.60 39.87 17.19
CA VAL A 3 3.13 38.71 16.46
C VAL A 3 4.49 39.08 15.89
N ILE A 4 5.43 38.13 15.92
CA ILE A 4 6.74 38.27 15.31
C ILE A 4 6.67 37.81 13.85
N LYS A 5 6.91 38.71 12.91
CA LYS A 5 7.00 38.41 11.49
C LYS A 5 8.25 37.60 11.16
N ARG A 6 8.25 36.98 9.98
CA ARG A 6 9.41 36.23 9.46
C ARG A 6 10.68 37.09 9.32
N ASP A 7 10.53 38.40 9.17
CA ASP A 7 11.63 39.39 9.14
C ASP A 7 12.08 39.87 10.53
N GLY A 8 11.53 39.28 11.60
CA GLY A 8 11.82 39.64 13.00
C GLY A 8 11.04 40.86 13.52
N ARG A 9 10.26 41.55 12.68
CA ARG A 9 9.50 42.73 13.10
C ARG A 9 8.28 42.35 13.94
N GLN A 10 7.99 43.12 14.97
CA GLN A 10 6.77 42.99 15.74
C GLN A 10 5.62 43.74 15.07
N GLU A 11 4.48 43.07 14.92
CA GLU A 11 3.25 43.69 14.40
C GLU A 11 2.09 43.43 15.37
N ARG A 12 1.20 44.40 15.51
CA ARG A 12 -0.01 44.25 16.34
C ARG A 12 -0.97 43.24 15.68
N ILE A 13 -1.54 42.35 16.47
CA ILE A 13 -2.59 41.43 16.00
C ILE A 13 -3.83 42.24 15.62
N MET A 14 -4.28 42.07 14.38
CA MET A 14 -5.51 42.66 13.87
C MET A 14 -6.43 41.54 13.39
N PHE A 15 -7.65 41.51 13.91
CA PHE A 15 -8.68 40.52 13.55
C PHE A 15 -8.89 40.49 12.03
N ASP A 16 -9.16 41.65 11.45
CA ASP A 16 -9.47 41.80 10.02
C ASP A 16 -8.35 41.31 9.11
N LYS A 17 -7.09 41.41 9.55
CA LYS A 17 -5.93 40.96 8.75
C LYS A 17 -5.86 39.44 8.67
N ILE A 18 -6.17 38.75 9.76
CA ILE A 18 -6.22 37.28 9.81
C ILE A 18 -7.42 36.80 8.99
N THR A 19 -8.60 37.38 9.22
CA THR A 19 -9.82 37.04 8.49
C THR A 19 -9.66 37.27 6.99
N SER A 20 -9.14 38.43 6.56
CA SER A 20 -8.89 38.75 5.15
C SER A 20 -7.94 37.74 4.49
N ARG A 21 -6.95 37.25 5.22
CA ARG A 21 -6.03 36.24 4.69
C ARG A 21 -6.71 34.90 4.49
N ILE A 22 -7.51 34.44 5.46
CA ILE A 22 -8.25 33.19 5.35
C ILE A 22 -9.29 33.30 4.23
N GLN A 23 -10.00 34.42 4.13
CA GLN A 23 -10.98 34.70 3.09
C GLN A 23 -10.41 34.54 1.68
N LYS A 24 -9.17 35.02 1.44
CA LYS A 24 -8.49 34.87 0.14
C LYS A 24 -8.24 33.41 -0.24
N LEU A 25 -8.21 32.50 0.72
CA LEU A 25 -7.99 31.07 0.50
C LEU A 25 -9.31 30.28 0.39
N CYS A 26 -10.47 30.93 0.56
CA CYS A 26 -11.79 30.30 0.49
C CYS A 26 -12.39 30.22 -0.93
N TYR A 27 -11.60 30.49 -1.98
CA TYR A 27 -12.12 30.46 -3.35
C TYR A 27 -12.68 29.07 -3.73
N GLY A 28 -13.89 29.03 -4.29
CA GLY A 28 -14.54 27.80 -4.71
C GLY A 28 -14.92 26.83 -3.58
N LEU A 29 -14.90 27.26 -2.32
CA LEU A 29 -15.44 26.50 -1.18
C LEU A 29 -16.89 26.91 -0.91
N ASN A 30 -17.68 26.03 -0.29
CA ASN A 30 -19.06 26.34 0.03
C ASN A 30 -19.15 27.42 1.14
N ALA A 31 -19.53 28.62 0.75
CA ALA A 31 -19.62 29.80 1.63
C ALA A 31 -20.75 29.71 2.67
N GLU A 32 -21.73 28.83 2.49
CA GLU A 32 -22.82 28.65 3.45
C GLU A 32 -22.32 27.97 4.74
N PHE A 33 -21.36 27.06 4.61
CA PHE A 33 -20.83 26.29 5.74
C PHE A 33 -19.44 26.76 6.22
N VAL A 34 -18.63 27.32 5.32
CA VAL A 34 -17.26 27.75 5.63
C VAL A 34 -17.25 29.24 6.02
N ASP A 35 -17.08 29.52 7.31
CA ASP A 35 -16.98 30.88 7.85
C ASP A 35 -15.55 31.20 8.35
N PRO A 36 -14.80 32.07 7.64
CA PRO A 36 -13.47 32.54 8.05
C PRO A 36 -13.46 33.31 9.37
N THR A 37 -14.58 33.94 9.72
CA THR A 37 -14.73 34.73 10.95
C THR A 37 -14.69 33.82 12.15
N GLN A 38 -15.45 32.71 12.12
CA GLN A 38 -15.44 31.68 13.16
C GLN A 38 -14.05 31.08 13.38
N ILE A 39 -13.29 30.82 12.30
CA ILE A 39 -11.91 30.33 12.42
C ILE A 39 -11.05 31.36 13.15
N THR A 40 -11.11 32.61 12.72
CA THR A 40 -10.29 33.69 13.29
C THR A 40 -10.57 33.91 14.77
N MET A 41 -11.85 33.85 15.19
CA MET A 41 -12.24 33.93 16.60
C MET A 41 -11.59 32.82 17.44
N LYS A 42 -11.62 31.58 16.96
CA LYS A 42 -10.99 30.44 17.66
C LYS A 42 -9.47 30.53 17.68
N VAL A 43 -8.85 31.00 16.60
CA VAL A 43 -7.39 31.20 16.54
C VAL A 43 -6.95 32.21 17.59
N ILE A 44 -7.64 33.37 17.68
CA ILE A 44 -7.26 34.43 18.63
C ILE A 44 -7.37 33.98 20.09
N GLN A 45 -8.35 33.11 20.41
CA GLN A 45 -8.47 32.55 21.77
C GLN A 45 -7.26 31.69 22.17
N GLY A 46 -6.56 31.08 21.20
CA GLY A 46 -5.37 30.26 21.44
C GLY A 46 -4.03 31.01 21.30
N LEU A 47 -4.04 32.31 20.98
CA LEU A 47 -2.80 33.08 20.77
C LEU A 47 -2.27 33.69 22.06
N TYR A 48 -0.95 33.73 22.17
CA TYR A 48 -0.21 34.48 23.19
C TYR A 48 0.64 35.59 22.53
N SER A 49 1.05 36.59 23.31
CA SER A 49 1.87 37.69 22.78
C SER A 49 3.31 37.23 22.54
N GLY A 50 3.86 37.53 21.36
CA GLY A 50 5.20 37.10 20.95
C GLY A 50 5.24 35.87 20.04
N VAL A 51 4.08 35.27 19.74
CA VAL A 51 3.94 34.16 18.78
C VAL A 51 4.47 34.55 17.39
N THR A 52 5.11 33.63 16.70
CA THR A 52 5.61 33.87 15.34
C THR A 52 4.50 33.74 14.30
N THR A 53 4.66 34.40 13.14
CA THR A 53 3.71 34.24 12.02
C THR A 53 3.58 32.80 11.50
N VAL A 54 4.61 31.97 11.68
CA VAL A 54 4.61 30.55 11.26
C VAL A 54 3.78 29.71 12.22
N GLU A 55 3.95 29.90 13.53
CA GLU A 55 3.14 29.26 14.56
C GLU A 55 1.67 29.68 14.45
N LEU A 56 1.40 30.95 14.14
CA LEU A 56 0.04 31.45 13.91
C LEU A 56 -0.62 30.74 12.72
N ASP A 57 0.09 30.59 11.60
CA ASP A 57 -0.42 29.90 10.41
C ASP A 57 -0.65 28.40 10.68
N THR A 58 0.23 27.79 11.49
CA THR A 58 0.15 26.37 11.87
C THR A 58 -1.07 26.13 12.77
N LEU A 59 -1.25 26.96 13.79
CA LEU A 59 -2.41 26.93 14.68
C LEU A 59 -3.72 27.15 13.90
N ALA A 60 -3.73 28.11 12.97
CA ALA A 60 -4.88 28.35 12.11
C ALA A 60 -5.23 27.12 11.25
N ALA A 61 -4.23 26.46 10.65
CA ALA A 61 -4.46 25.25 9.88
C ALA A 61 -5.00 24.10 10.75
N GLU A 62 -4.46 23.90 11.95
CA GLU A 62 -4.91 22.85 12.89
C GLU A 62 -6.33 23.08 13.40
N ILE A 63 -6.65 24.30 13.83
CA ILE A 63 -8.01 24.65 14.26
C ILE A 63 -8.99 24.46 13.11
N THR A 64 -8.63 24.89 11.90
CA THR A 64 -9.47 24.68 10.71
C THR A 64 -9.67 23.19 10.44
N ALA A 65 -8.63 22.36 10.60
CA ALA A 65 -8.74 20.92 10.43
C ALA A 65 -9.69 20.27 11.45
N THR A 66 -9.79 20.77 12.68
CA THR A 66 -10.78 20.27 13.66
C THR A 66 -12.22 20.53 13.25
N LEU A 67 -12.47 21.54 12.39
CA LEU A 67 -13.80 21.89 11.88
C LEU A 67 -14.24 21.04 10.68
N THR A 68 -13.41 20.10 10.23
CA THR A 68 -13.75 19.12 9.16
C THR A 68 -15.01 18.32 9.50
N THR A 69 -15.32 18.11 10.78
CA THR A 69 -16.54 17.44 11.24
C THR A 69 -17.83 18.21 10.94
N LYS A 70 -17.73 19.52 10.68
CA LYS A 70 -18.88 20.35 10.27
C LYS A 70 -19.11 20.29 8.77
N HIS A 71 -18.05 20.45 7.99
CA HIS A 71 -18.10 20.41 6.53
C HIS A 71 -16.73 19.99 5.98
N PRO A 72 -16.64 19.14 4.94
CA PRO A 72 -15.38 18.65 4.40
C PRO A 72 -14.46 19.76 3.85
N ASP A 73 -15.02 20.85 3.32
CA ASP A 73 -14.23 21.97 2.77
C ASP A 73 -13.29 22.62 3.80
N TYR A 74 -13.57 22.50 5.10
CA TYR A 74 -12.64 22.95 6.14
C TYR A 74 -11.30 22.19 6.04
N ALA A 75 -11.29 20.92 5.63
CA ALA A 75 -10.05 20.18 5.41
C ALA A 75 -9.24 20.72 4.24
N ILE A 76 -9.90 21.20 3.18
CA ILE A 76 -9.25 21.84 2.03
C ILE A 76 -8.71 23.20 2.47
N LEU A 77 -9.51 24.02 3.15
CA LEU A 77 -9.08 25.33 3.66
C LEU A 77 -7.88 25.21 4.61
N ALA A 78 -7.91 24.24 5.52
CA ALA A 78 -6.80 23.92 6.41
C ALA A 78 -5.52 23.58 5.64
N ALA A 79 -5.63 22.77 4.58
CA ALA A 79 -4.52 22.47 3.69
C ALA A 79 -3.99 23.73 2.99
N ARG A 80 -4.88 24.59 2.48
CA ARG A 80 -4.51 25.82 1.77
C ARG A 80 -3.75 26.78 2.68
N ILE A 81 -4.14 26.89 3.95
CA ILE A 81 -3.41 27.68 4.95
C ILE A 81 -2.00 27.10 5.16
N ALA A 82 -1.89 25.78 5.34
CA ALA A 82 -0.61 25.09 5.54
C ALA A 82 0.31 25.19 4.31
N VAL A 83 -0.22 25.02 3.10
CA VAL A 83 0.49 25.19 1.83
C VAL A 83 0.93 26.64 1.64
N SER A 84 0.07 27.61 1.95
CA SER A 84 0.41 29.04 1.92
C SER A 84 1.59 29.35 2.86
N ASN A 85 1.67 28.70 4.01
CA ASN A 85 2.82 28.80 4.91
C ASN A 85 4.07 28.18 4.27
N LEU A 86 3.97 26.95 3.73
CA LEU A 86 5.08 26.26 3.06
C LEU A 86 5.66 27.06 1.90
N HIS A 87 4.80 27.66 1.07
CA HIS A 87 5.22 28.49 -0.07
C HIS A 87 6.01 29.73 0.35
N LYS A 88 5.80 30.24 1.58
CA LYS A 88 6.59 31.36 2.12
C LYS A 88 7.93 30.93 2.71
N GLU A 89 8.09 29.63 2.99
CA GLU A 89 9.31 29.07 3.56
C GLU A 89 10.23 28.40 2.52
N THR A 90 9.72 28.19 1.31
CA THR A 90 10.40 27.48 0.21
C THR A 90 10.63 28.40 -0.99
N LYS A 91 11.73 28.18 -1.71
CA LYS A 91 12.01 28.89 -2.97
C LYS A 91 10.94 28.58 -4.02
N LYS A 92 10.69 29.52 -4.93
CA LYS A 92 9.66 29.36 -5.98
C LYS A 92 10.20 28.59 -7.19
N VAL A 93 11.42 28.92 -7.63
CA VAL A 93 12.01 28.35 -8.85
C VAL A 93 12.46 26.91 -8.58
N PHE A 94 12.03 25.98 -9.43
CA PHE A 94 12.30 24.55 -9.24
C PHE A 94 13.77 24.21 -9.42
N SER A 95 14.43 24.74 -10.46
CA SER A 95 15.85 24.49 -10.71
C SER A 95 16.75 24.90 -9.54
N GLU A 96 16.47 26.03 -8.89
CA GLU A 96 17.21 26.47 -7.69
C GLU A 96 17.08 25.48 -6.52
N VAL A 97 15.89 24.92 -6.32
CA VAL A 97 15.67 23.91 -5.26
C VAL A 97 16.44 22.63 -5.58
N MET A 98 16.46 22.21 -6.85
CA MET A 98 17.22 21.01 -7.25
C MET A 98 18.74 21.21 -7.09
N GLU A 99 19.25 22.41 -7.38
CA GLU A 99 20.64 22.78 -7.10
C GLU A 99 20.95 22.76 -5.59
N ASP A 100 20.07 23.34 -4.75
CA ASP A 100 20.24 23.31 -3.29
C ASP A 100 20.28 21.87 -2.74
N LEU A 101 19.43 20.99 -3.28
CA LEU A 101 19.37 19.57 -2.91
C LEU A 101 20.60 18.79 -3.36
N TYR A 102 21.18 19.14 -4.51
CA TYR A 102 22.42 18.54 -4.98
C TYR A 102 23.60 19.02 -4.15
N ASN A 103 23.74 20.33 -3.96
CA ASN A 103 24.84 20.98 -3.24
C ASN A 103 24.76 20.82 -1.72
N TYR A 104 23.86 19.98 -1.21
CA TYR A 104 23.70 19.75 0.21
C TYR A 104 24.98 19.20 0.84
N VAL A 105 25.52 19.95 1.80
CA VAL A 105 26.63 19.52 2.66
C VAL A 105 26.06 19.23 4.04
N ASN A 106 26.29 18.01 4.54
CA ASN A 106 25.80 17.64 5.85
C ASN A 106 26.58 18.44 6.93
N PRO A 107 25.90 19.25 7.75
CA PRO A 107 26.56 20.14 8.71
C PRO A 107 27.34 19.40 9.79
N LEU A 108 27.00 18.13 10.07
CA LEU A 108 27.63 17.34 11.13
C LEU A 108 28.98 16.74 10.71
N ASN A 109 29.15 16.40 9.43
CA ASN A 109 30.36 15.73 8.94
C ASN A 109 31.12 16.53 7.86
N GLY A 110 30.57 17.67 7.42
CA GLY A 110 31.16 18.51 6.38
C GLY A 110 31.25 17.87 5.00
N ARG A 111 30.62 16.71 4.77
CA ARG A 111 30.69 15.98 3.51
C ARG A 111 29.54 16.38 2.59
N HIS A 112 29.89 16.66 1.34
CA HIS A 112 28.93 16.82 0.26
C HIS A 112 28.13 15.53 0.08
N SER A 113 26.82 15.62 0.29
CA SER A 113 25.89 14.48 0.37
C SER A 113 24.67 14.75 -0.53
N PRO A 114 24.83 14.69 -1.86
CA PRO A 114 23.78 15.08 -2.80
C PRO A 114 22.51 14.22 -2.63
N MET A 115 21.35 14.89 -2.48
CA MET A 115 20.06 14.22 -2.35
C MET A 115 19.48 13.82 -3.71
N VAL A 116 19.71 14.64 -4.74
CA VAL A 116 19.37 14.35 -6.13
C VAL A 116 20.60 13.85 -6.89
N SER A 117 20.41 13.07 -7.96
CA SER A 117 21.53 12.59 -8.77
C SER A 117 22.08 13.68 -9.69
N LYS A 118 23.38 13.60 -9.97
CA LYS A 118 24.04 14.52 -10.91
C LYS A 118 23.41 14.45 -12.31
N GLU A 119 23.14 13.24 -12.79
CA GLU A 119 22.45 13.01 -14.07
C GLU A 119 21.11 13.74 -14.14
N THR A 120 20.29 13.65 -13.09
CA THR A 120 18.98 14.33 -13.06
C THR A 120 19.16 15.85 -13.01
N LEU A 121 20.14 16.35 -12.24
CA LEU A 121 20.46 17.77 -12.20
C LEU A 121 20.89 18.31 -13.56
N ASP A 122 21.76 17.62 -14.27
CA ASP A 122 22.26 18.04 -15.58
C ASP A 122 21.08 18.18 -16.58
N ILE A 123 20.12 17.26 -16.55
CA ILE A 123 18.89 17.32 -17.36
C ILE A 123 18.01 18.52 -16.97
N PHE A 124 17.87 18.79 -15.66
CA PHE A 124 17.12 19.96 -15.17
C PHE A 124 17.74 21.26 -15.64
N LEU A 125 19.06 21.40 -15.56
CA LEU A 125 19.77 22.61 -15.94
C LEU A 125 19.72 22.83 -17.46
N ALA A 126 19.86 21.77 -18.25
CA ALA A 126 19.74 21.83 -19.70
C ALA A 126 18.35 22.30 -20.18
N ASN A 127 17.29 21.99 -19.42
CA ASN A 127 15.89 22.26 -19.80
C ASN A 127 15.18 23.22 -18.83
N LYS A 128 15.95 24.05 -18.11
CA LYS A 128 15.46 24.83 -16.96
C LYS A 128 14.23 25.68 -17.28
N ASP A 129 14.23 26.37 -18.41
CA ASP A 129 13.20 27.36 -18.73
C ASP A 129 11.87 26.67 -18.99
N ARG A 130 11.91 25.57 -19.76
CA ARG A 130 10.74 24.77 -20.10
C ARG A 130 10.15 24.10 -18.86
N LEU A 131 10.98 23.45 -18.03
CA LEU A 131 10.53 22.76 -16.82
C LEU A 131 9.99 23.73 -15.76
N ASN A 132 10.67 24.86 -15.52
CA ASN A 132 10.20 25.88 -14.58
C ASN A 132 8.87 26.49 -15.03
N SER A 133 8.67 26.71 -16.33
CA SER A 133 7.40 27.25 -16.87
C SER A 133 6.24 26.25 -16.84
N ALA A 134 6.52 24.94 -16.88
CA ALA A 134 5.50 23.91 -16.90
C ALA A 134 4.83 23.71 -15.53
N ILE A 135 5.49 24.13 -14.45
CA ILE A 135 5.01 23.90 -13.08
C ILE A 135 3.89 24.89 -12.71
N ILE A 136 2.76 24.33 -12.28
CA ILE A 136 1.59 25.09 -11.82
C ILE A 136 1.45 24.94 -10.30
N PHE A 137 1.95 25.93 -9.56
CA PHE A 137 1.91 25.92 -8.09
C PHE A 137 0.50 26.00 -7.49
N ASP A 138 -0.49 26.46 -8.25
CA ASP A 138 -1.87 26.53 -7.77
C ASP A 138 -2.45 25.14 -7.49
N ARG A 139 -1.92 24.10 -8.14
CA ARG A 139 -2.29 22.70 -7.88
C ARG A 139 -1.95 22.23 -6.47
N ASP A 140 -1.00 22.89 -5.76
CA ASP A 140 -0.72 22.58 -4.35
C ASP A 140 -1.92 22.88 -3.43
N PHE A 141 -2.81 23.80 -3.82
CA PHE A 141 -4.00 24.14 -3.03
C PHE A 141 -5.17 23.16 -3.21
N SER A 142 -4.99 22.11 -4.02
CA SER A 142 -5.98 21.06 -4.27
C SER A 142 -5.91 19.90 -3.27
N TYR A 143 -4.87 19.83 -2.42
CA TYR A 143 -4.74 18.80 -1.40
C TYR A 143 -5.67 19.06 -0.22
N ASN A 144 -6.09 17.98 0.46
CA ASN A 144 -6.69 18.08 1.79
C ASN A 144 -5.59 18.14 2.88
N PHE A 145 -5.97 18.53 4.11
CA PHE A 145 -5.01 18.76 5.19
C PHE A 145 -4.20 17.51 5.56
N PHE A 146 -4.86 16.36 5.64
CA PHE A 146 -4.21 15.10 6.01
C PHE A 146 -3.25 14.60 4.93
N GLY A 147 -3.63 14.73 3.66
CA GLY A 147 -2.79 14.43 2.50
C GLY A 147 -1.57 15.33 2.48
N PHE A 148 -1.75 16.64 2.65
CA PHE A 148 -0.64 17.59 2.72
C PHE A 148 0.31 17.31 3.90
N LYS A 149 -0.22 17.06 5.11
CA LYS A 149 0.62 16.71 6.27
C LYS A 149 1.39 15.41 6.07
N THR A 150 0.80 14.45 5.36
CA THR A 150 1.49 13.21 4.99
C THR A 150 2.66 13.50 4.04
N LEU A 151 2.47 14.37 3.04
CA LEU A 151 3.54 14.82 2.14
C LEU A 151 4.66 15.54 2.90
N GLU A 152 4.30 16.50 3.76
CA GLU A 152 5.24 17.30 4.56
C GLU A 152 6.08 16.43 5.52
N ARG A 153 5.46 15.40 6.11
CA ARG A 153 6.17 14.53 7.06
C ARG A 153 7.23 13.68 6.38
N SER A 154 6.88 13.04 5.26
CA SER A 154 7.65 11.91 4.73
C SER A 154 8.12 12.04 3.28
N TYR A 155 7.42 12.79 2.42
CA TYR A 155 7.66 12.78 0.96
C TYR A 155 8.52 13.94 0.47
N LEU A 156 8.35 15.13 1.04
CA LEU A 156 9.12 16.31 0.64
C LEU A 156 10.54 16.24 1.19
N LEU A 157 11.55 16.44 0.34
CA LEU A 157 12.94 16.47 0.77
C LEU A 157 13.22 17.66 1.70
N LYS A 158 14.05 17.40 2.73
CA LYS A 158 14.34 18.33 3.81
C LYS A 158 15.83 18.63 3.87
N ILE A 159 16.18 19.91 3.92
CA ILE A 159 17.55 20.39 4.16
C ILE A 159 17.63 20.81 5.63
N ASN A 160 18.55 20.21 6.39
CA ASN A 160 18.74 20.48 7.83
C ASN A 160 17.44 20.39 8.65
N GLY A 161 16.57 19.43 8.32
CA GLY A 161 15.27 19.23 8.98
C GLY A 161 14.15 20.15 8.51
N LYS A 162 14.44 21.19 7.71
CA LYS A 162 13.44 22.09 7.11
C LYS A 162 13.05 21.62 5.72
N VAL A 163 11.76 21.67 5.38
CA VAL A 163 11.26 21.30 4.06
C VAL A 163 11.78 22.27 3.00
N ALA A 164 12.42 21.72 1.95
CA ALA A 164 12.95 22.50 0.83
C ALA A 164 12.06 22.40 -0.41
N GLU A 165 11.45 21.23 -0.63
CA GLU A 165 10.57 20.98 -1.79
C GLU A 165 9.12 21.38 -1.53
N ARG A 166 8.47 21.94 -2.55
CA ARG A 166 7.01 21.98 -2.66
C ARG A 166 6.46 20.67 -3.25
N PRO A 167 5.19 20.33 -3.07
CA PRO A 167 4.61 19.14 -3.71
C PRO A 167 4.81 19.13 -5.24
N GLN A 168 4.61 20.26 -5.93
CA GLN A 168 4.90 20.34 -7.36
C GLN A 168 6.37 20.07 -7.73
N HIS A 169 7.32 20.50 -6.89
CA HIS A 169 8.74 20.23 -7.12
C HIS A 169 9.03 18.73 -7.03
N MET A 170 8.47 18.07 -6.02
CA MET A 170 8.58 16.62 -5.89
C MET A 170 8.00 15.89 -7.10
N LEU A 171 6.80 16.28 -7.58
CA LEU A 171 6.17 15.64 -8.74
C LEU A 171 6.96 15.85 -10.03
N MET A 172 7.51 17.04 -10.26
CA MET A 172 8.37 17.30 -11.42
C MET A 172 9.68 16.52 -11.32
N ARG A 173 10.29 16.43 -10.13
CA ARG A 173 11.48 15.60 -9.89
C ARG A 173 11.21 14.14 -10.20
N VAL A 174 10.06 13.61 -9.76
CA VAL A 174 9.65 12.23 -10.06
C VAL A 174 9.51 12.03 -11.56
N SER A 175 8.83 12.94 -12.24
CA SER A 175 8.58 12.85 -13.69
C SER A 175 9.89 12.84 -14.48
N VAL A 176 10.80 13.78 -14.24
CA VAL A 176 12.11 13.77 -14.92
C VAL A 176 12.98 12.59 -14.45
N GLY A 177 12.91 12.19 -13.19
CA GLY A 177 13.62 11.00 -12.69
C GLY A 177 13.19 9.70 -13.36
N ILE A 178 11.97 9.66 -13.93
CA ILE A 178 11.42 8.53 -14.69
C ILE A 178 11.77 8.67 -16.18
N HIS A 179 11.49 9.82 -16.79
CA HIS A 179 11.58 10.03 -18.25
C HIS A 179 12.95 10.51 -18.76
N LYS A 180 13.81 10.99 -17.85
CA LYS A 180 15.13 11.53 -18.14
C LYS A 180 15.09 12.59 -19.24
N GLU A 181 15.71 12.32 -20.39
CA GLU A 181 15.85 13.26 -21.51
C GLU A 181 14.54 13.50 -22.27
N ASP A 182 13.52 12.64 -22.12
CA ASP A 182 12.22 12.85 -22.74
C ASP A 182 11.37 13.86 -21.94
N ILE A 183 11.63 15.14 -22.19
CA ILE A 183 10.98 16.25 -21.49
C ILE A 183 9.49 16.35 -21.83
N ALA A 184 9.08 15.94 -23.04
CA ALA A 184 7.67 15.98 -23.42
C ALA A 184 6.87 14.97 -22.58
N ALA A 185 7.33 13.72 -22.50
CA ALA A 185 6.73 12.70 -21.64
C ALA A 185 6.82 13.05 -20.15
N ALA A 186 7.92 13.69 -19.71
CA ALA A 186 8.04 14.17 -18.33
C ALA A 186 6.96 15.20 -17.97
N ILE A 187 6.71 16.18 -18.85
CA ILE A 187 5.69 17.21 -18.61
C ILE A 187 4.28 16.60 -18.65
N GLU A 188 4.03 15.66 -19.55
CA GLU A 188 2.77 14.91 -19.59
C GLU A 188 2.54 14.19 -18.26
N THR A 189 3.51 13.40 -17.79
CA THR A 189 3.47 12.74 -16.47
C THR A 189 3.18 13.73 -15.36
N TYR A 190 3.90 14.85 -15.35
CA TYR A 190 3.79 15.86 -14.31
C TYR A 190 2.36 16.41 -14.26
N ASN A 191 1.77 16.74 -15.41
CA ASN A 191 0.38 17.20 -15.46
C ASN A 191 -0.56 16.14 -14.90
N LEU A 192 -0.37 14.88 -15.27
CA LEU A 192 -1.23 13.80 -14.84
C LEU A 192 -1.15 13.53 -13.33
N LEU A 193 0.06 13.52 -12.78
CA LEU A 193 0.31 13.36 -11.36
C LEU A 193 -0.20 14.56 -10.55
N SER A 194 0.05 15.78 -11.03
CA SER A 194 -0.32 17.02 -10.30
C SER A 194 -1.81 17.31 -10.36
N GLU A 195 -2.52 16.83 -11.37
CA GLU A 195 -3.98 16.83 -11.47
C GLU A 195 -4.62 15.65 -10.72
N LYS A 196 -3.80 14.77 -10.11
CA LYS A 196 -4.22 13.63 -9.29
C LYS A 196 -5.00 12.54 -10.06
N TRP A 197 -4.74 12.39 -11.36
CA TRP A 197 -5.31 11.29 -12.16
C TRP A 197 -4.81 9.92 -11.70
N PHE A 198 -3.52 9.85 -11.39
CA PHE A 198 -2.91 8.67 -10.80
C PHE A 198 -1.79 9.08 -9.85
N THR A 199 -1.27 8.12 -9.09
CA THR A 199 -0.09 8.33 -8.24
C THR A 199 0.86 7.15 -8.36
N HIS A 200 2.16 7.43 -8.24
CA HIS A 200 3.15 6.36 -8.10
C HIS A 200 3.24 5.89 -6.65
N ALA A 201 3.73 4.66 -6.47
CA ALA A 201 3.96 4.10 -5.14
C ALA A 201 5.01 4.92 -4.35
N SER A 202 4.94 4.88 -3.02
CA SER A 202 5.78 5.72 -2.16
C SER A 202 7.29 5.66 -2.48
N PRO A 203 7.92 4.49 -2.72
CA PRO A 203 9.34 4.41 -3.06
C PRO A 203 9.71 5.13 -4.35
N THR A 204 8.81 5.16 -5.33
CA THR A 204 9.02 5.95 -6.55
C THR A 204 8.99 7.44 -6.23
N LEU A 205 8.03 7.91 -5.43
CA LEU A 205 7.93 9.32 -5.02
C LEU A 205 9.14 9.77 -4.18
N PHE A 206 9.66 8.89 -3.31
CA PHE A 206 10.84 9.17 -2.49
C PHE A 206 12.14 9.20 -3.30
N ASN A 207 12.36 8.21 -4.17
CA ASN A 207 13.69 7.92 -4.71
C ASN A 207 13.87 8.30 -6.18
N ALA A 208 12.81 8.64 -6.92
CA ALA A 208 12.96 9.08 -8.31
C ALA A 208 13.80 10.38 -8.38
N GLY A 209 14.77 10.40 -9.29
CA GLY A 209 15.72 11.50 -9.46
C GLY A 209 16.84 11.55 -8.40
N THR A 210 16.96 10.56 -7.51
CA THR A 210 18.02 10.48 -6.49
C THR A 210 19.20 9.60 -6.93
N ASN A 211 20.33 9.66 -6.22
CA ASN A 211 21.57 8.94 -6.59
C ASN A 211 21.45 7.40 -6.66
N ARG A 212 20.54 6.80 -5.90
CA ARG A 212 20.30 5.35 -5.90
C ARG A 212 18.80 5.09 -5.98
N PRO A 213 18.20 5.21 -7.19
CA PRO A 213 16.76 5.23 -7.35
C PRO A 213 16.14 3.83 -7.20
N GLN A 214 15.84 3.45 -5.97
CA GLN A 214 15.05 2.24 -5.67
C GLN A 214 13.56 2.57 -5.79
N LEU A 215 13.00 2.34 -6.97
CA LEU A 215 11.61 2.71 -7.29
C LEU A 215 10.59 1.61 -6.95
N SER A 216 11.05 0.35 -6.85
CA SER A 216 10.20 -0.81 -6.58
C SER A 216 9.98 -1.01 -5.09
N SER A 217 8.72 -1.24 -4.70
CA SER A 217 8.31 -1.30 -3.29
C SER A 217 8.26 -2.70 -2.70
N CYS A 218 7.95 -3.69 -3.52
CA CYS A 218 7.61 -5.04 -3.06
C CYS A 218 8.49 -6.06 -3.76
N PHE A 219 8.96 -7.02 -2.98
CA PHE A 219 9.84 -8.08 -3.41
C PHE A 219 9.30 -9.38 -2.83
N LEU A 220 9.38 -10.46 -3.57
CA LEU A 220 9.07 -11.80 -3.11
C LEU A 220 10.36 -12.63 -3.24
N LEU A 221 10.57 -13.61 -2.39
CA LEU A 221 11.69 -14.52 -2.43
C LEU A 221 11.17 -15.93 -2.19
N ALA A 222 11.75 -16.90 -2.90
CA ALA A 222 11.70 -18.28 -2.46
C ALA A 222 12.95 -18.53 -1.63
N MET A 223 12.81 -19.28 -0.55
CA MET A 223 13.97 -19.81 0.16
C MET A 223 14.83 -20.63 -0.83
N LYS A 224 16.13 -20.37 -0.87
CA LYS A 224 17.01 -20.95 -1.90
C LYS A 224 17.03 -22.48 -1.84
N ASP A 225 17.36 -23.01 -0.68
CA ASP A 225 17.54 -24.44 -0.42
C ASP A 225 17.25 -24.74 1.05
N ASP A 226 16.93 -26.00 1.36
CA ASP A 226 16.78 -26.52 2.73
C ASP A 226 18.13 -26.79 3.41
N SER A 227 18.93 -25.73 3.53
CA SER A 227 20.28 -25.74 4.12
C SER A 227 20.54 -24.47 4.91
N ILE A 228 21.48 -24.50 5.86
CA ILE A 228 21.89 -23.30 6.62
C ILE A 228 22.44 -22.22 5.67
N GLU A 229 23.20 -22.60 4.65
CA GLU A 229 23.70 -21.68 3.64
C GLU A 229 22.55 -21.01 2.88
N GLY A 230 21.57 -21.78 2.40
CA GLY A 230 20.38 -21.26 1.72
C GLY A 230 19.54 -20.32 2.59
N ILE A 231 19.37 -20.66 3.88
CA ILE A 231 18.65 -19.84 4.86
C ILE A 231 19.34 -18.50 5.08
N TYR A 232 20.65 -18.49 5.35
CA TYR A 232 21.40 -17.26 5.65
C TYR A 232 21.64 -16.40 4.41
N ASP A 233 21.77 -17.01 3.23
CA ASP A 233 21.80 -16.27 1.97
C ASP A 233 20.47 -15.55 1.70
N THR A 234 19.35 -16.24 1.91
CA THR A 234 18.02 -15.64 1.78
C THR A 234 17.82 -14.52 2.81
N LEU A 235 18.31 -14.72 4.04
CA LEU A 235 18.27 -13.69 5.10
C LEU A 235 19.10 -12.46 4.72
N LYS A 236 20.31 -12.65 4.19
CA LYS A 236 21.15 -11.55 3.69
C LYS A 236 20.44 -10.76 2.59
N GLN A 237 19.76 -11.45 1.67
CA GLN A 237 18.96 -10.80 0.64
C GLN A 237 17.82 -9.99 1.25
N CYS A 238 17.09 -10.56 2.22
CA CYS A 238 16.02 -9.85 2.93
C CYS A 238 16.54 -8.59 3.64
N ALA A 239 17.69 -8.67 4.31
CA ALA A 239 18.32 -7.53 4.96
C ALA A 239 18.70 -6.42 3.95
N LEU A 240 19.27 -6.78 2.79
CA LEU A 240 19.64 -5.82 1.75
C LEU A 240 18.42 -5.13 1.12
N ILE A 241 17.32 -5.87 0.92
CA ILE A 241 16.06 -5.32 0.40
C ILE A 241 15.42 -4.40 1.45
N SER A 242 15.36 -4.85 2.71
CA SER A 242 14.79 -4.06 3.82
C SER A 242 15.55 -2.75 4.01
N LYS A 243 16.89 -2.76 3.85
CA LYS A 243 17.71 -1.54 3.89
C LYS A 243 17.23 -0.48 2.90
N SER A 244 16.70 -0.90 1.75
CA SER A 244 16.18 -0.03 0.70
C SER A 244 14.68 0.23 0.80
N ALA A 245 14.07 -0.01 1.97
CA ALA A 245 12.65 0.19 2.23
C ALA A 245 11.69 -0.70 1.41
N GLY A 246 12.17 -1.87 0.97
CA GLY A 246 11.35 -2.87 0.29
C GLY A 246 10.55 -3.73 1.27
N GLY A 247 9.24 -3.89 1.02
CA GLY A 247 8.43 -4.94 1.65
C GLY A 247 8.73 -6.29 1.01
N ILE A 248 8.74 -7.35 1.82
CA ILE A 248 9.24 -8.66 1.41
C ILE A 248 8.18 -9.74 1.66
N GLY A 249 7.96 -10.63 0.71
CA GLY A 249 7.30 -11.91 0.95
C GLY A 249 8.28 -13.06 0.76
N VAL A 250 8.29 -14.06 1.64
CA VAL A 250 9.23 -15.18 1.57
C VAL A 250 8.46 -16.49 1.62
N ALA A 251 8.60 -17.32 0.59
CA ALA A 251 8.09 -18.69 0.59
C ALA A 251 9.04 -19.59 1.38
N VAL A 252 8.53 -20.21 2.45
CA VAL A 252 9.34 -20.99 3.42
C VAL A 252 8.99 -22.48 3.45
N SER A 253 8.03 -22.94 2.63
CA SER A 253 7.53 -24.34 2.63
C SER A 253 8.59 -25.41 2.34
N CYS A 254 9.72 -25.06 1.72
CA CYS A 254 10.76 -26.03 1.41
C CYS A 254 11.67 -26.38 2.60
N ILE A 255 11.61 -25.62 3.70
CA ILE A 255 12.43 -25.89 4.89
C ILE A 255 11.87 -27.09 5.63
N ARG A 256 12.73 -28.01 6.06
CA ARG A 256 12.30 -29.22 6.78
C ARG A 256 11.67 -28.89 8.14
N ALA A 257 10.70 -29.70 8.51
CA ALA A 257 9.96 -29.55 9.76
C ALA A 257 10.76 -29.95 11.01
N THR A 258 10.22 -29.58 12.18
CA THR A 258 10.79 -29.93 13.48
C THR A 258 10.96 -31.45 13.63
N GLY A 259 12.10 -31.90 14.14
CA GLY A 259 12.41 -33.32 14.35
C GLY A 259 12.91 -34.05 13.11
N SER A 260 12.93 -33.42 11.92
CA SER A 260 13.46 -34.04 10.70
C SER A 260 14.97 -34.28 10.81
N TYR A 261 15.43 -35.43 10.33
CA TYR A 261 16.84 -35.82 10.41
C TYR A 261 17.76 -34.92 9.57
N ILE A 262 18.96 -34.65 10.08
CA ILE A 262 20.04 -33.91 9.41
C ILE A 262 21.24 -34.84 9.23
N ALA A 263 21.43 -35.33 8.01
CA ALA A 263 22.51 -36.26 7.68
C ALA A 263 23.92 -35.70 7.96
N GLY A 264 24.15 -34.41 7.71
CA GLY A 264 25.49 -33.80 7.84
C GLY A 264 26.00 -33.69 9.28
N THR A 265 25.13 -33.35 10.24
CA THR A 265 25.50 -33.17 11.65
C THR A 265 25.04 -34.31 12.55
N ASN A 266 24.37 -35.32 11.98
CA ASN A 266 23.75 -36.44 12.69
C ASN A 266 22.81 -35.98 13.83
N GLY A 267 22.07 -34.89 13.59
CA GLY A 267 21.13 -34.29 14.53
C GLY A 267 19.73 -34.14 13.96
N ASN A 268 18.85 -33.46 14.68
CA ASN A 268 17.47 -33.18 14.27
C ASN A 268 17.27 -31.68 13.99
N SER A 269 16.35 -31.37 13.07
CA SER A 269 15.94 -30.00 12.77
C SER A 269 15.14 -29.40 13.91
N ASN A 270 15.39 -28.11 14.16
CA ASN A 270 14.59 -27.31 15.10
C ASN A 270 13.31 -26.73 14.47
N GLY A 271 13.08 -26.98 13.17
CA GLY A 271 11.89 -26.55 12.43
C GLY A 271 11.85 -25.07 12.08
N LEU A 272 10.66 -24.60 11.69
CA LEU A 272 10.45 -23.24 11.18
C LEU A 272 10.54 -22.16 12.27
N VAL A 273 10.06 -22.42 13.48
CA VAL A 273 9.90 -21.39 14.52
C VAL A 273 11.22 -20.70 14.86
N PRO A 274 12.34 -21.40 15.15
CA PRO A 274 13.59 -20.74 15.48
C PRO A 274 14.20 -19.99 14.29
N MET A 275 14.05 -20.53 13.08
CA MET A 275 14.47 -19.85 11.85
C MET A 275 13.74 -18.52 11.70
N LEU A 276 12.41 -18.53 11.83
CA LEU A 276 11.58 -17.34 11.67
C LEU A 276 11.87 -16.27 12.73
N ARG A 277 12.32 -16.65 13.93
CA ARG A 277 12.80 -15.68 14.93
C ARG A 277 14.03 -14.90 14.48
N VAL A 278 14.94 -15.53 13.74
CA VAL A 278 16.10 -14.84 13.16
C VAL A 278 15.65 -13.81 12.13
N TYR A 279 14.67 -14.16 11.29
CA TYR A 279 14.05 -13.23 10.34
C TYR A 279 13.32 -12.09 11.05
N ASN A 280 12.59 -12.38 12.13
CA ASN A 280 11.90 -11.39 12.95
C ASN A 280 12.86 -10.34 13.50
N ASN A 281 13.96 -10.78 14.12
CA ASN A 281 14.97 -9.88 14.67
C ASN A 281 15.68 -9.08 13.58
N THR A 282 15.86 -9.66 12.39
CA THR A 282 16.41 -8.96 11.23
C THR A 282 15.46 -7.88 10.71
N ALA A 283 14.15 -8.14 10.66
CA ALA A 283 13.14 -7.16 10.28
C ALA A 283 13.13 -5.94 11.22
N ARG A 284 13.32 -6.19 12.53
CA ARG A 284 13.45 -5.14 13.55
C ARG A 284 14.76 -4.36 13.45
N TYR A 285 15.86 -5.05 13.16
CA TYR A 285 17.18 -4.45 13.12
C TYR A 285 17.35 -3.53 11.90
N VAL A 286 16.84 -3.94 10.73
CA VAL A 286 16.97 -3.20 9.47
C VAL A 286 15.71 -2.38 9.18
N ASP A 287 15.50 -1.33 9.98
CA ASP A 287 14.28 -0.50 10.05
C ASP A 287 14.25 0.72 9.10
N GLN A 288 14.95 0.62 7.96
CA GLN A 288 14.90 1.63 6.89
C GLN A 288 15.47 3.02 7.28
N GLY A 289 16.38 3.09 8.25
CA GLY A 289 17.17 4.29 8.53
C GLY A 289 16.48 5.27 9.49
N GLY A 290 16.13 4.79 10.69
CA GLY A 290 15.57 5.61 11.76
C GLY A 290 14.07 5.45 11.94
N ASN A 291 13.57 4.22 11.78
CA ASN A 291 12.20 3.82 12.06
C ASN A 291 11.11 4.59 11.27
N LYS A 292 11.44 5.11 10.08
CA LYS A 292 10.44 5.74 9.18
C LYS A 292 9.34 4.74 8.79
N ARG A 293 9.71 3.47 8.62
CA ARG A 293 8.83 2.31 8.39
C ARG A 293 9.56 1.04 8.85
N PRO A 294 9.00 0.26 9.80
CA PRO A 294 9.58 -1.04 10.18
C PRO A 294 9.71 -1.97 8.97
N GLY A 295 10.76 -2.81 8.96
CA GLY A 295 10.90 -3.87 7.96
C GLY A 295 9.69 -4.80 7.99
N ALA A 296 9.05 -5.04 6.84
CA ALA A 296 7.83 -5.83 6.75
C ALA A 296 8.07 -7.07 5.90
N PHE A 297 8.17 -8.23 6.55
CA PHE A 297 8.33 -9.52 5.88
C PHE A 297 7.07 -10.37 6.07
N ALA A 298 6.50 -10.86 4.98
CA ALA A 298 5.38 -11.79 4.96
C ALA A 298 5.89 -13.20 4.65
N MET A 299 5.76 -14.11 5.61
CA MET A 299 6.18 -15.51 5.48
C MET A 299 5.02 -16.32 4.91
N TYR A 300 5.26 -17.03 3.82
CA TYR A 300 4.28 -17.87 3.13
C TYR A 300 4.55 -19.33 3.40
N LEU A 301 3.56 -20.04 3.92
CA LEU A 301 3.64 -21.46 4.22
C LEU A 301 2.46 -22.22 3.61
N GLU A 302 2.73 -23.38 3.02
CA GLU A 302 1.67 -24.28 2.55
C GLU A 302 1.06 -25.07 3.73
N PRO A 303 -0.26 -25.26 3.79
CA PRO A 303 -0.94 -25.78 4.98
C PRO A 303 -0.68 -27.26 5.25
N TRP A 304 -0.09 -28.00 4.31
CA TRP A 304 0.34 -29.39 4.51
C TRP A 304 1.68 -29.50 5.24
N HIS A 305 2.38 -28.38 5.45
CA HIS A 305 3.64 -28.38 6.18
C HIS A 305 3.42 -28.84 7.64
N PHE A 306 4.32 -29.69 8.15
CA PHE A 306 4.14 -30.30 9.47
C PHE A 306 4.11 -29.27 10.62
N ASP A 307 4.96 -28.24 10.58
CA ASP A 307 4.99 -27.15 11.57
C ASP A 307 3.84 -26.10 11.42
N ILE A 308 2.75 -26.41 10.70
CA ILE A 308 1.67 -25.46 10.40
C ILE A 308 1.00 -24.89 11.66
N PHE A 309 0.76 -25.72 12.68
CA PHE A 309 0.10 -25.27 13.91
C PHE A 309 0.96 -24.26 14.66
N ASP A 310 2.26 -24.55 14.82
CA ASP A 310 3.20 -23.63 15.45
C ASP A 310 3.33 -22.33 14.66
N PHE A 311 3.32 -22.41 13.32
CA PHE A 311 3.34 -21.24 12.45
C PHE A 311 2.13 -20.31 12.66
N LEU A 312 0.93 -20.86 12.82
CA LEU A 312 -0.29 -20.08 13.11
C LEU A 312 -0.24 -19.39 14.48
N GLU A 313 0.56 -19.90 15.42
CA GLU A 313 0.69 -19.31 16.75
C GLU A 313 1.69 -18.16 16.84
N LEU A 314 2.59 -18.02 15.86
CA LEU A 314 3.76 -17.12 15.95
C LEU A 314 3.42 -15.65 16.21
N LYS A 315 2.21 -15.21 15.80
CA LYS A 315 1.73 -13.83 15.97
C LYS A 315 0.85 -13.64 17.21
N LYS A 316 0.52 -14.69 17.96
CA LYS A 316 -0.31 -14.58 19.17
C LYS A 316 0.41 -13.71 20.21
N ASN A 317 -0.36 -12.83 20.88
CA ASN A 317 0.18 -11.98 21.94
C ASN A 317 0.57 -12.80 23.18
N THR A 318 -0.19 -13.86 23.47
CA THR A 318 0.04 -14.77 24.60
C THR A 318 0.92 -15.96 24.21
N GLY A 319 1.63 -16.52 25.20
CA GLY A 319 2.48 -17.70 25.07
C GLY A 319 3.96 -17.41 25.32
N LYS A 320 4.81 -18.43 25.08
CA LYS A 320 6.25 -18.36 25.34
C LYS A 320 6.95 -17.51 24.28
N GLU A 321 7.73 -16.52 24.72
CA GLU A 321 8.43 -15.59 23.83
C GLU A 321 9.39 -16.29 22.85
N GLU A 322 9.97 -17.41 23.28
CA GLU A 322 10.87 -18.22 22.45
C GLU A 322 10.20 -18.89 21.24
N GLN A 323 8.87 -18.92 21.23
CA GLN A 323 8.02 -19.48 20.18
C GLN A 323 7.20 -18.39 19.49
N ARG A 324 7.67 -17.14 19.51
CA ARG A 324 6.96 -16.00 18.92
C ARG A 324 7.85 -15.20 17.99
N ALA A 325 7.24 -14.69 16.93
CA ALA A 325 7.85 -13.81 15.94
C ALA A 325 6.79 -12.81 15.46
N ARG A 326 6.44 -11.85 16.33
CA ARG A 326 5.24 -11.01 16.16
C ARG A 326 5.40 -9.90 15.12
N ASP A 327 6.63 -9.50 14.83
CA ASP A 327 6.95 -8.43 13.88
C ASP A 327 6.86 -8.88 12.42
N LEU A 328 6.79 -10.21 12.20
CA LEU A 328 6.53 -10.79 10.90
C LEU A 328 5.03 -10.79 10.56
N PHE A 329 4.75 -10.86 9.25
CA PHE A 329 3.44 -11.15 8.71
C PHE A 329 3.41 -12.60 8.25
N TYR A 330 2.24 -13.24 8.32
CA TYR A 330 2.06 -14.65 8.00
C TYR A 330 0.97 -14.78 6.95
N ALA A 331 1.20 -15.65 5.98
CA ALA A 331 0.28 -15.97 4.91
C ALA A 331 0.30 -17.48 4.65
N LEU A 332 -0.87 -18.04 4.34
CA LEU A 332 -0.96 -19.42 3.89
C LEU A 332 -1.06 -19.48 2.37
N TRP A 333 -0.34 -20.43 1.78
CA TRP A 333 -0.42 -20.76 0.37
C TRP A 333 -1.28 -22.03 0.22
N ILE A 334 -2.58 -21.84 -0.01
CA ILE A 334 -3.56 -22.93 0.13
C ILE A 334 -3.83 -23.59 -1.22
N PRO A 335 -3.57 -24.91 -1.36
CA PRO A 335 -3.98 -25.65 -2.55
C PRO A 335 -5.47 -26.00 -2.52
N ASP A 336 -6.12 -26.08 -3.68
CA ASP A 336 -7.55 -26.42 -3.80
C ASP A 336 -7.92 -27.74 -3.11
N LEU A 337 -7.02 -28.73 -3.13
CA LEU A 337 -7.22 -30.02 -2.47
C LEU A 337 -7.48 -29.87 -0.97
N PHE A 338 -6.82 -28.91 -0.33
CA PHE A 338 -7.05 -28.62 1.09
C PHE A 338 -8.46 -28.09 1.32
N MET A 339 -8.91 -27.12 0.53
CA MET A 339 -10.26 -26.55 0.64
C MET A 339 -11.34 -27.61 0.37
N LYS A 340 -11.14 -28.46 -0.65
CA LYS A 340 -12.03 -29.60 -0.94
C LYS A 340 -12.15 -30.55 0.26
N ARG A 341 -11.02 -30.90 0.90
CA ARG A 341 -11.02 -31.77 2.08
C ARG A 341 -11.74 -31.15 3.27
N VAL A 342 -11.56 -29.85 3.49
CA VAL A 342 -12.28 -29.10 4.53
C VAL A 342 -13.79 -29.15 4.31
N GLU A 343 -14.25 -28.90 3.08
CA GLU A 343 -15.67 -28.95 2.71
C GLU A 343 -16.27 -30.35 2.88
N THR A 344 -15.59 -31.39 2.40
CA THR A 344 -16.07 -32.78 2.50
C THR A 344 -15.92 -33.38 3.90
N ASN A 345 -15.40 -32.61 4.87
CA ASN A 345 -14.96 -33.10 6.17
C ASN A 345 -14.06 -34.35 6.06
N ALA A 346 -13.29 -34.42 4.98
CA ALA A 346 -12.42 -35.54 4.69
C ALA A 346 -11.10 -35.34 5.44
N VAL A 347 -10.71 -36.36 6.20
CA VAL A 347 -9.48 -36.34 6.98
C VAL A 347 -8.30 -36.14 6.03
N SER A 348 -7.60 -34.99 6.17
CA SER A 348 -6.28 -34.86 5.57
C SER A 348 -5.36 -35.86 6.25
N THR A 349 -4.72 -36.72 5.47
CA THR A 349 -3.62 -37.56 5.95
C THR A 349 -2.56 -36.66 6.58
N SER A 350 -2.32 -36.89 7.88
CA SER A 350 -1.53 -36.07 8.82
C SER A 350 -2.30 -34.89 9.43
N ASN A 351 -2.65 -35.04 10.71
CA ASN A 351 -3.20 -34.06 11.65
C ASN A 351 -4.71 -33.76 11.55
N LEU A 352 -5.46 -34.45 12.43
CA LEU A 352 -6.72 -33.98 13.00
C LEU A 352 -6.54 -32.56 13.57
N GLN A 353 -7.58 -31.72 13.48
CA GLN A 353 -7.75 -30.38 14.11
C GLN A 353 -7.73 -29.16 13.19
N LEU A 354 -8.04 -29.31 11.90
CA LEU A 354 -8.08 -28.17 10.98
C LEU A 354 -9.46 -27.46 10.86
N ILE A 355 -10.43 -27.77 11.73
CA ILE A 355 -11.83 -27.34 11.54
C ILE A 355 -12.18 -25.97 12.16
N SER A 356 -11.30 -25.29 12.94
CA SER A 356 -11.75 -24.09 13.70
C SER A 356 -11.14 -22.73 13.40
N LEU A 357 -10.33 -22.51 12.35
CA LEU A 357 -9.75 -21.17 12.13
C LEU A 357 -9.63 -20.76 10.64
N LEU A 358 -10.77 -20.47 10.02
CA LEU A 358 -10.83 -19.75 8.74
C LEU A 358 -11.23 -18.30 9.00
N ALA A 359 -10.24 -17.44 9.24
CA ALA A 359 -10.38 -16.00 9.07
C ALA A 359 -9.03 -15.40 8.67
N CYS A 360 -9.06 -14.62 7.58
CA CYS A 360 -7.98 -13.79 7.04
C CYS A 360 -6.99 -14.51 6.09
N LEU A 361 -7.35 -14.57 4.81
CA LEU A 361 -6.48 -15.04 3.73
C LEU A 361 -6.55 -14.08 2.54
N LYS A 362 -5.43 -13.43 2.22
CA LYS A 362 -5.23 -12.68 0.98
C LYS A 362 -4.13 -13.36 0.17
N CYS A 363 -4.47 -13.80 -1.04
CA CYS A 363 -3.53 -14.30 -2.03
C CYS A 363 -2.87 -13.12 -2.77
N CYS A 364 -1.54 -13.15 -2.91
CA CYS A 364 -0.79 -12.30 -3.85
C CYS A 364 0.32 -13.15 -4.50
N PHE A 365 0.44 -13.06 -5.83
CA PHE A 365 1.40 -13.82 -6.65
C PHE A 365 2.73 -13.06 -6.93
N PHE A 366 3.74 -13.84 -7.37
CA PHE A 366 5.22 -13.74 -7.27
C PHE A 366 6.00 -12.63 -8.02
N PHE A 367 7.14 -12.15 -7.46
CA PHE A 367 8.32 -11.53 -8.14
C PHE A 367 9.62 -11.57 -7.30
N THR A 368 10.79 -11.91 -7.87
CA THR A 368 12.04 -12.28 -7.15
C THR A 368 13.18 -11.21 -7.00
N CYS A 369 13.84 -11.19 -5.82
CA CYS A 369 15.10 -10.60 -5.28
C CYS A 369 16.14 -9.79 -6.14
N PRO A 370 16.83 -8.71 -5.65
CA PRO A 370 17.70 -7.77 -6.38
C PRO A 370 18.81 -8.27 -7.34
N THR A 371 19.60 -9.29 -6.99
CA THR A 371 20.59 -9.86 -7.94
C THR A 371 19.91 -10.71 -9.01
N GLY A 372 18.80 -11.34 -8.65
CA GLY A 372 17.87 -11.99 -9.58
C GLY A 372 16.83 -11.04 -10.18
N GLN A 373 16.73 -9.79 -9.75
CA GLN A 373 15.64 -8.86 -10.11
C GLN A 373 15.97 -8.07 -11.33
N LEU A 374 17.24 -7.72 -11.52
CA LEU A 374 17.72 -7.30 -12.83
C LEU A 374 17.42 -8.39 -13.86
N ASN A 375 17.60 -9.67 -13.53
CA ASN A 375 17.28 -10.75 -14.46
C ASN A 375 15.77 -10.98 -14.59
N SER A 376 15.02 -11.09 -13.50
CA SER A 376 13.57 -11.36 -13.47
C SER A 376 12.77 -10.21 -14.06
N ASN A 377 13.02 -8.96 -13.65
CA ASN A 377 12.32 -7.81 -14.23
C ASN A 377 12.73 -7.56 -15.69
N LYS A 378 13.98 -7.80 -16.10
CA LYS A 378 14.33 -7.68 -17.53
C LYS A 378 13.69 -8.79 -18.37
N ARG A 379 13.64 -10.01 -17.82
CA ARG A 379 13.15 -11.22 -18.49
C ARG A 379 11.63 -11.24 -18.62
N HIS A 380 10.90 -10.85 -17.57
CA HIS A 380 9.44 -10.96 -17.50
C HIS A 380 8.70 -9.61 -17.53
N ARG A 381 9.41 -8.50 -17.25
CA ARG A 381 8.88 -7.12 -17.23
C ARG A 381 7.51 -6.96 -16.55
N PRO A 382 7.33 -7.47 -15.34
CA PRO A 382 6.03 -7.44 -14.69
C PRO A 382 5.68 -6.05 -14.15
N ILE A 383 4.39 -5.72 -14.21
CA ILE A 383 3.85 -4.50 -13.61
C ILE A 383 2.53 -4.80 -12.89
N GLY A 384 2.29 -4.09 -11.80
CA GLY A 384 1.03 -4.11 -11.07
C GLY A 384 0.41 -2.72 -11.06
N ILE A 385 -0.76 -2.58 -11.69
CA ILE A 385 -1.53 -1.32 -11.73
C ILE A 385 -2.74 -1.51 -10.82
N GLY A 386 -2.78 -0.74 -9.74
CA GLY A 386 -3.90 -0.75 -8.80
C GLY A 386 -4.88 0.40 -9.04
N VAL A 387 -5.94 0.42 -8.25
CA VAL A 387 -6.93 1.51 -8.19
C VAL A 387 -7.04 2.00 -6.75
N GLN A 388 -7.39 3.28 -6.59
CA GLN A 388 -7.81 3.87 -5.33
C GLN A 388 -9.07 4.70 -5.58
N GLY A 389 -9.90 4.93 -4.56
CA GLY A 389 -11.12 5.71 -4.69
C GLY A 389 -12.30 4.99 -5.36
N LEU A 390 -12.32 3.64 -5.32
CA LEU A 390 -13.44 2.86 -5.88
C LEU A 390 -14.76 3.15 -5.14
N ALA A 391 -14.70 3.24 -3.81
CA ALA A 391 -15.85 3.60 -3.00
C ALA A 391 -16.34 5.02 -3.31
N ASP A 392 -15.42 5.97 -3.46
CA ASP A 392 -15.73 7.35 -3.83
C ASP A 392 -16.38 7.43 -5.21
N ALA A 393 -15.89 6.66 -6.19
CA ALA A 393 -16.49 6.58 -7.52
C ALA A 393 -17.95 6.09 -7.45
N PHE A 394 -18.24 5.06 -6.65
CA PHE A 394 -19.62 4.60 -6.45
C PHE A 394 -20.49 5.64 -5.75
N ILE A 395 -19.96 6.35 -4.75
CA ILE A 395 -20.68 7.43 -4.06
C ILE A 395 -20.99 8.58 -5.01
N LEU A 396 -20.04 8.97 -5.87
CA LEU A 396 -20.22 10.02 -6.88
C LEU A 396 -21.29 9.65 -7.90
N MET A 397 -21.33 8.38 -8.31
CA MET A 397 -22.36 7.83 -9.20
C MET A 397 -23.70 7.52 -8.50
N ARG A 398 -23.78 7.74 -7.17
CA ARG A 398 -24.95 7.41 -6.33
C ARG A 398 -25.31 5.93 -6.32
N PHE A 399 -24.34 5.05 -6.53
CA PHE A 399 -24.53 3.60 -6.47
C PHE A 399 -24.15 3.08 -5.09
N PRO A 400 -25.07 2.42 -4.35
CA PRO A 400 -24.71 1.67 -3.16
C PRO A 400 -23.69 0.59 -3.50
N PHE A 401 -22.74 0.33 -2.59
CA PHE A 401 -21.61 -0.57 -2.86
C PHE A 401 -22.04 -1.98 -3.31
N GLU A 402 -23.14 -2.50 -2.77
CA GLU A 402 -23.67 -3.84 -3.04
C GLU A 402 -24.68 -3.88 -4.21
N SER A 403 -25.02 -2.72 -4.79
CA SER A 403 -26.03 -2.61 -5.86
C SER A 403 -25.61 -3.31 -7.14
N ALA A 404 -26.58 -3.75 -7.94
CA ALA A 404 -26.30 -4.39 -9.24
C ALA A 404 -25.59 -3.43 -10.20
N GLU A 405 -25.94 -2.14 -10.12
CA GLU A 405 -25.33 -1.05 -10.86
C GLU A 405 -23.85 -0.89 -10.49
N ALA A 406 -23.50 -0.93 -9.21
CA ALA A 406 -22.11 -0.89 -8.76
C ALA A 406 -21.33 -2.13 -9.22
N GLN A 407 -21.93 -3.33 -9.18
CA GLN A 407 -21.28 -4.56 -9.67
C GLN A 407 -21.02 -4.52 -11.18
N HIS A 408 -21.98 -3.99 -11.96
CA HIS A 408 -21.81 -3.81 -13.39
C HIS A 408 -20.73 -2.76 -13.71
N LEU A 409 -20.79 -1.60 -13.05
CA LEU A 409 -19.78 -0.54 -13.19
C LEU A 409 -18.39 -1.02 -12.79
N ASN A 410 -18.29 -1.81 -11.72
CA ASN A 410 -17.04 -2.42 -11.27
C ASN A 410 -16.41 -3.27 -12.39
N THR A 411 -17.23 -4.11 -13.03
CA THR A 411 -16.80 -4.94 -14.16
C THR A 411 -16.30 -4.08 -15.31
N GLN A 412 -17.06 -3.04 -15.70
CA GLN A 412 -16.68 -2.11 -16.77
C GLN A 412 -15.37 -1.36 -16.49
N ILE A 413 -15.15 -0.92 -15.24
CA ILE A 413 -13.93 -0.24 -14.82
C ILE A 413 -12.73 -1.17 -14.99
N PHE A 414 -12.80 -2.40 -14.45
CA PHE A 414 -11.68 -3.34 -14.50
C PHE A 414 -11.43 -3.89 -15.90
N GLU A 415 -12.47 -4.09 -16.71
CA GLU A 415 -12.35 -4.40 -18.13
C GLU A 415 -11.61 -3.30 -18.88
N THR A 416 -12.00 -2.04 -18.67
CA THR A 416 -11.36 -0.87 -19.30
C THR A 416 -9.89 -0.77 -18.92
N ILE A 417 -9.56 -0.95 -17.64
CA ILE A 417 -8.17 -0.90 -17.18
C ILE A 417 -7.35 -2.03 -17.79
N TYR A 418 -7.90 -3.24 -17.83
CA TYR A 418 -7.21 -4.40 -18.38
C TYR A 418 -6.99 -4.26 -19.89
N TYR A 419 -8.02 -3.84 -20.63
CA TYR A 419 -7.97 -3.60 -22.06
C TYR A 419 -6.91 -2.55 -22.41
N ALA A 420 -6.96 -1.39 -21.76
CA ALA A 420 -6.01 -0.28 -21.97
C ALA A 420 -4.56 -0.72 -21.68
N ALA A 421 -4.36 -1.49 -20.62
CA ALA A 421 -3.04 -1.94 -20.19
C ALA A 421 -2.44 -2.93 -21.21
N LEU A 422 -3.25 -3.86 -21.72
CA LEU A 422 -2.84 -4.75 -22.81
C LEU A 422 -2.55 -3.99 -24.10
N GLU A 423 -3.42 -3.05 -24.50
CA GLU A 423 -3.21 -2.25 -25.71
C GLU A 423 -1.91 -1.44 -25.64
N SER A 424 -1.68 -0.74 -24.53
CA SER A 424 -0.43 0.02 -24.31
C SER A 424 0.79 -0.91 -24.30
N SER A 425 0.67 -2.11 -23.75
CA SER A 425 1.73 -3.11 -23.80
C SER A 425 2.02 -3.60 -25.22
N CYS A 426 1.00 -3.74 -26.07
CA CYS A 426 1.19 -4.09 -27.49
C CYS A 426 1.92 -2.97 -28.23
N GLU A 427 1.54 -1.72 -28.03
CA GLU A 427 2.19 -0.56 -28.67
C GLU A 427 3.67 -0.45 -28.29
N LEU A 428 4.00 -0.66 -27.01
CA LEU A 428 5.38 -0.70 -26.54
C LEU A 428 6.17 -1.86 -27.13
N ALA A 429 5.52 -3.00 -27.31
CA ALA A 429 6.19 -4.17 -27.83
C ALA A 429 6.40 -4.11 -29.34
N ALA A 430 5.56 -3.37 -30.06
CA ALA A 430 5.81 -3.01 -31.46
C ALA A 430 7.07 -2.14 -31.62
N GLU A 431 7.36 -1.28 -30.63
CA GLU A 431 8.53 -0.38 -30.65
C GLU A 431 9.81 -1.03 -30.11
N PHE A 432 9.71 -1.80 -29.01
CA PHE A 432 10.87 -2.31 -28.25
C PHE A 432 11.01 -3.83 -28.27
N GLY A 433 10.10 -4.54 -28.93
CA GLY A 433 10.00 -5.99 -28.87
C GLY A 433 9.36 -6.51 -27.57
N PRO A 434 8.91 -7.78 -27.58
CA PRO A 434 8.32 -8.46 -26.42
C PRO A 434 9.34 -8.73 -25.31
N TYR A 435 8.85 -9.16 -24.15
CA TYR A 435 9.73 -9.69 -23.09
C TYR A 435 10.25 -11.09 -23.42
N GLU A 436 11.41 -11.46 -22.88
CA GLU A 436 12.17 -12.66 -23.28
C GLU A 436 11.37 -13.97 -23.17
N THR A 437 10.51 -14.09 -22.15
CA THR A 437 9.70 -15.30 -21.93
C THR A 437 8.25 -15.14 -22.36
N TYR A 438 7.98 -14.31 -23.36
CA TYR A 438 6.63 -14.20 -23.92
C TYR A 438 6.21 -15.49 -24.61
N ALA A 439 7.10 -16.09 -25.40
CA ALA A 439 6.82 -17.34 -26.10
C ALA A 439 6.48 -18.48 -25.12
N GLY A 440 5.31 -19.09 -25.29
CA GLY A 440 4.80 -20.14 -24.42
C GLY A 440 3.89 -19.64 -23.28
N SER A 441 3.83 -18.32 -23.05
CA SER A 441 2.86 -17.73 -22.11
C SER A 441 1.42 -17.94 -22.60
N PRO A 442 0.41 -17.93 -21.71
CA PRO A 442 -0.98 -18.03 -22.13
C PRO A 442 -1.41 -16.95 -23.13
N VAL A 443 -0.93 -15.72 -22.93
CA VAL A 443 -1.21 -14.58 -23.83
C VAL A 443 -0.64 -14.83 -25.22
N SER A 444 0.53 -15.46 -25.33
CA SER A 444 1.09 -15.88 -26.64
C SER A 444 0.26 -16.93 -27.37
N LYS A 445 -0.62 -17.64 -26.65
CA LYS A 445 -1.59 -18.60 -27.19
C LYS A 445 -2.97 -17.98 -27.43
N GLY A 446 -3.10 -16.65 -27.30
CA GLY A 446 -4.37 -15.93 -27.41
C GLY A 446 -5.31 -16.10 -26.21
N ILE A 447 -4.81 -16.63 -25.08
CA ILE A 447 -5.58 -16.84 -23.85
C ILE A 447 -5.36 -15.64 -22.94
N LEU A 448 -6.42 -14.85 -22.71
CA LEU A 448 -6.44 -13.70 -21.81
C LEU A 448 -6.97 -14.08 -20.44
N GLN A 449 -6.88 -13.14 -19.48
CA GLN A 449 -7.23 -13.42 -18.08
C GLN A 449 -8.67 -13.90 -17.90
N TYR A 450 -9.63 -13.28 -18.59
CA TYR A 450 -11.04 -13.66 -18.49
C TYR A 450 -11.32 -15.04 -19.12
N ASP A 451 -10.52 -15.47 -20.11
CA ASP A 451 -10.62 -16.82 -20.68
C ASP A 451 -10.21 -17.88 -19.63
N MET A 452 -9.22 -17.58 -18.78
CA MET A 452 -8.83 -18.47 -17.68
C MET A 452 -9.87 -18.53 -16.55
N TRP A 453 -10.78 -17.56 -16.50
CA TRP A 453 -11.83 -17.47 -15.49
C TRP A 453 -13.16 -18.01 -16.01
N ASP A 454 -13.19 -18.51 -17.25
CA ASP A 454 -14.40 -18.91 -17.98
C ASP A 454 -15.48 -17.81 -17.97
N LYS A 455 -15.06 -16.54 -18.12
CA LYS A 455 -15.94 -15.36 -18.16
C LYS A 455 -15.93 -14.71 -19.54
N THR A 456 -17.11 -14.30 -19.99
CA THR A 456 -17.25 -13.45 -21.19
C THR A 456 -17.33 -11.99 -20.75
N PRO A 457 -16.45 -11.11 -21.24
CA PRO A 457 -16.51 -9.68 -20.95
C PRO A 457 -17.78 -9.01 -21.47
N THR A 458 -18.03 -7.75 -21.06
CA THR A 458 -19.09 -6.93 -21.63
C THR A 458 -18.76 -6.40 -23.03
N ASP A 459 -19.77 -5.92 -23.75
CA ASP A 459 -19.65 -5.36 -25.11
C ASP A 459 -18.99 -3.96 -25.16
N LEU A 460 -18.46 -3.46 -24.03
CA LEU A 460 -17.86 -2.12 -23.95
C LEU A 460 -16.60 -1.98 -24.81
N TRP A 461 -15.82 -3.04 -24.96
CA TRP A 461 -14.54 -3.05 -25.68
C TRP A 461 -14.45 -4.19 -26.69
N ASP A 462 -13.80 -3.94 -27.82
CA ASP A 462 -13.58 -4.96 -28.85
C ASP A 462 -12.36 -5.83 -28.52
N TRP A 463 -12.60 -6.88 -27.71
CA TRP A 463 -11.58 -7.85 -27.33
C TRP A 463 -11.07 -8.70 -28.50
N ALA A 464 -11.86 -8.87 -29.56
CA ALA A 464 -11.44 -9.66 -30.73
C ALA A 464 -10.36 -8.90 -31.51
N ALA A 465 -10.58 -7.61 -31.76
CA ALA A 465 -9.57 -6.75 -32.37
C ALA A 465 -8.29 -6.69 -31.52
N LEU A 466 -8.42 -6.63 -30.19
CA LEU A 466 -7.25 -6.64 -29.30
C LEU A 466 -6.50 -7.98 -29.35
N LYS A 467 -7.19 -9.12 -29.34
CA LYS A 467 -6.56 -10.45 -29.49
C LYS A 467 -5.82 -10.56 -30.82
N GLU A 468 -6.39 -10.04 -31.90
CA GLU A 468 -5.71 -10.01 -33.21
C GLU A 468 -4.47 -9.11 -33.19
N LYS A 469 -4.56 -7.92 -32.55
CA LYS A 469 -3.40 -7.05 -32.33
C LYS A 469 -2.32 -7.77 -31.53
N ILE A 470 -2.66 -8.46 -30.44
CA ILE A 470 -1.72 -9.23 -29.61
C ILE A 470 -1.06 -10.36 -30.40
N ALA A 471 -1.82 -11.06 -31.24
CA ALA A 471 -1.29 -12.14 -32.07
C ALA A 471 -0.30 -11.62 -33.14
N LYS A 472 -0.53 -10.42 -33.68
CA LYS A 472 0.36 -9.76 -34.65
C LYS A 472 1.55 -9.09 -33.98
N LEU A 473 1.32 -8.42 -32.86
CA LEU A 473 2.27 -7.59 -32.11
C LEU A 473 2.45 -8.23 -30.73
N VAL A 474 3.47 -9.09 -30.66
CA VAL A 474 3.97 -9.78 -29.48
C VAL A 474 4.02 -8.83 -28.28
N THR A 475 3.53 -9.16 -27.06
CA THR A 475 3.34 -8.16 -25.97
C THR A 475 4.54 -8.00 -25.02
N THR A 476 4.57 -6.90 -24.25
CA THR A 476 5.70 -6.53 -23.36
C THR A 476 5.54 -6.90 -21.89
N CYS A 477 4.34 -7.15 -21.36
CA CYS A 477 4.14 -7.30 -19.91
C CYS A 477 3.09 -8.33 -19.50
N MET A 478 3.36 -9.07 -18.41
CA MET A 478 2.31 -9.62 -17.55
C MET A 478 1.76 -8.49 -16.66
N ILE A 479 0.52 -8.08 -16.90
CA ILE A 479 -0.25 -7.23 -15.99
C ILE A 479 -1.06 -8.16 -15.10
N HIS A 480 -0.59 -8.39 -13.88
CA HIS A 480 -1.30 -9.18 -12.86
C HIS A 480 -1.20 -8.43 -11.54
N ASN A 481 -2.14 -7.52 -11.31
CA ASN A 481 -2.62 -7.25 -9.96
C ASN A 481 -3.84 -6.32 -10.01
N PHE A 482 -5.02 -6.89 -9.79
CA PHE A 482 -6.22 -6.14 -9.41
C PHE A 482 -6.60 -6.51 -7.97
N SER A 483 -5.68 -6.39 -7.02
CA SER A 483 -6.03 -6.52 -5.62
C SER A 483 -5.11 -5.71 -4.70
N LYS A 484 -5.58 -4.50 -4.34
CA LYS A 484 -5.55 -3.97 -2.97
C LYS A 484 -6.13 -2.55 -2.91
N SER A 485 -7.40 -2.46 -2.52
CA SER A 485 -7.90 -1.59 -1.43
C SER A 485 -9.42 -1.80 -1.31
N VAL A 486 -9.82 -2.98 -0.85
CA VAL A 486 -11.23 -3.29 -0.49
C VAL A 486 -11.32 -3.59 1.01
N GLU A 487 -10.42 -2.99 1.81
CA GLU A 487 -10.54 -3.06 3.27
C GLU A 487 -11.18 -1.79 3.77
N ASP A 488 -12.29 -1.98 4.48
CA ASP A 488 -13.07 -1.04 5.28
C ASP A 488 -12.30 0.24 5.62
N LEU A 489 -12.53 1.27 4.81
CA LEU A 489 -12.40 2.64 5.30
C LEU A 489 -13.49 2.78 6.38
N GLU A 490 -13.07 2.70 7.65
CA GLU A 490 -13.66 3.53 8.69
C GLU A 490 -13.97 4.87 8.03
N ILE A 491 -15.26 5.22 7.94
CA ILE A 491 -15.75 6.41 7.24
C ILE A 491 -15.12 7.65 7.89
N LYS A 492 -13.91 7.99 7.45
CA LYS A 492 -13.31 9.31 7.53
C LYS A 492 -13.52 9.90 6.15
N LEU A 493 -14.66 10.59 6.04
CA LEU A 493 -15.07 11.39 4.88
C LEU A 493 -13.86 12.16 4.33
N THR A 494 -13.27 11.64 3.27
CA THR A 494 -12.23 12.31 2.50
C THR A 494 -12.73 12.34 1.07
N TRP A 495 -13.47 13.41 0.77
CA TRP A 495 -13.96 13.69 -0.57
C TRP A 495 -12.78 14.12 -1.43
N GLU A 496 -12.34 13.27 -2.35
CA GLU A 496 -11.54 13.71 -3.49
C GLU A 496 -12.32 13.38 -4.77
N ASN A 497 -12.46 14.39 -5.63
CA ASN A 497 -13.00 14.23 -6.98
C ASN A 497 -12.10 13.27 -7.76
N VAL A 498 -12.52 12.02 -7.91
CA VAL A 498 -11.85 11.03 -8.76
C VAL A 498 -12.72 10.80 -9.99
N LEU A 499 -12.38 11.46 -11.09
CA LEU A 499 -12.68 10.92 -12.41
C LEU A 499 -11.61 9.83 -12.68
N ILE A 500 -12.05 8.62 -12.97
CA ILE A 500 -11.14 7.49 -13.28
C ILE A 500 -10.62 7.69 -14.70
N HIS A 501 -9.37 8.16 -14.84
CA HIS A 501 -8.64 8.10 -16.10
C HIS A 501 -7.29 7.44 -15.86
N LEU A 502 -7.08 6.31 -16.53
CA LEU A 502 -5.90 5.47 -16.32
C LEU A 502 -4.85 5.75 -17.37
N ILE A 503 -3.60 5.88 -16.93
CA ILE A 503 -2.44 6.03 -17.80
C ILE A 503 -1.39 5.01 -17.36
N ILE A 504 -0.98 4.17 -18.31
CA ILE A 504 -0.07 3.05 -18.10
C ILE A 504 1.38 3.53 -18.26
N VAL A 505 2.20 3.31 -17.22
CA VAL A 505 3.62 3.64 -17.21
C VAL A 505 4.42 2.36 -17.03
N ILE A 506 5.20 1.98 -18.05
CA ILE A 506 6.07 0.81 -17.99
C ILE A 506 7.52 1.27 -18.13
N LYS A 507 8.34 0.97 -17.13
CA LYS A 507 9.76 1.33 -17.07
C LYS A 507 10.61 0.34 -17.87
N ASN A 508 11.36 0.82 -18.86
CA ASN A 508 12.60 0.19 -19.31
C ASN A 508 13.68 1.22 -19.61
N ASN A 509 14.93 0.77 -19.51
CA ASN A 509 16.04 1.52 -18.90
C ASN A 509 16.61 2.73 -19.66
N THR A 510 15.92 3.30 -20.65
CA THR A 510 16.38 4.54 -21.30
C THR A 510 15.27 5.42 -21.87
N HIS A 511 14.06 4.92 -22.14
CA HIS A 511 12.97 5.76 -22.65
C HIS A 511 11.61 5.24 -22.18
N ILE A 512 10.79 6.13 -21.62
CA ILE A 512 9.40 5.86 -21.25
C ILE A 512 8.54 6.86 -22.04
N LYS A 513 7.67 6.34 -22.91
CA LYS A 513 6.71 7.12 -23.67
C LYS A 513 5.30 6.85 -23.15
N TYR A 514 4.56 7.90 -22.83
CA TYR A 514 3.10 7.84 -22.75
C TYR A 514 2.56 8.06 -24.15
N LYS A 515 1.61 7.23 -24.57
CA LYS A 515 1.05 7.36 -25.93
C LYS A 515 -0.45 7.62 -25.95
N ARG A 516 -1.19 7.48 -24.84
CA ARG A 516 -2.63 7.78 -24.89
C ARG A 516 -3.31 8.00 -23.54
N ILE A 517 -4.09 9.07 -23.48
CA ILE A 517 -5.14 9.33 -22.50
C ILE A 517 -6.42 8.68 -23.04
N ILE A 518 -7.00 7.74 -22.31
CA ILE A 518 -8.33 7.20 -22.63
C ILE A 518 -9.37 7.99 -21.83
N TYR A 519 -10.27 8.66 -22.55
CA TYR A 519 -11.38 9.41 -21.98
C TYR A 519 -12.55 8.46 -21.67
N CYS A 520 -12.96 8.32 -20.41
CA CYS A 520 -14.32 7.92 -20.10
C CYS A 520 -15.14 9.20 -19.91
N LYS A 521 -15.79 9.69 -20.97
CA LYS A 521 -16.66 10.86 -20.91
C LYS A 521 -18.01 10.44 -20.32
N ILE A 522 -18.19 10.60 -19.02
CA ILE A 522 -19.49 10.40 -18.36
C ILE A 522 -20.21 11.76 -18.38
N THR A 523 -21.27 11.88 -19.16
CA THR A 523 -21.97 13.15 -19.44
C THR A 523 -23.01 13.52 -18.37
N HIS A 524 -22.93 14.81 -17.96
CA HIS A 524 -23.91 15.69 -17.29
C HIS A 524 -24.49 15.29 -15.95
N TRP A 525 -24.44 16.18 -14.93
CA TRP A 525 -25.54 16.48 -13.99
C TRP A 525 -25.39 17.88 -13.35
N ASP A 526 -26.54 18.48 -13.01
CA ASP A 526 -26.81 19.88 -12.67
C ASP A 526 -26.67 20.19 -11.16
N GLN A 527 -26.37 21.45 -10.80
CA GLN A 527 -25.84 21.85 -9.48
C GLN A 527 -26.84 21.75 -8.30
N ASN A 528 -28.15 21.68 -8.57
CA ASN A 528 -29.21 21.82 -7.55
C ASN A 528 -29.52 20.55 -6.74
N ASP A 529 -28.99 19.39 -7.12
CA ASP A 529 -29.28 18.12 -6.42
C ASP A 529 -28.39 17.87 -5.20
N ILE A 530 -27.34 18.69 -4.99
CA ILE A 530 -26.35 18.52 -3.92
C ILE A 530 -26.94 18.79 -2.53
N ASP A 531 -27.86 19.75 -2.40
CA ASP A 531 -28.33 20.24 -1.10
C ASP A 531 -29.38 19.33 -0.45
N ASN A 532 -30.20 18.65 -1.26
CA ASN A 532 -31.24 17.73 -0.78
C ASN A 532 -30.68 16.43 -0.16
N ILE A 533 -29.41 16.13 -0.38
CA ILE A 533 -28.79 14.84 -0.05
C ILE A 533 -28.27 14.80 1.38
N SER A 534 -27.86 15.94 1.94
CA SER A 534 -27.41 16.06 3.33
C SER A 534 -28.52 15.68 4.32
N ALA A 535 -29.77 16.09 4.05
CA ALA A 535 -30.93 15.82 4.89
C ALA A 535 -31.41 14.36 4.81
N ALA A 536 -31.34 13.74 3.62
CA ALA A 536 -31.73 12.35 3.41
C ALA A 536 -30.73 11.35 4.04
N PHE A 537 -29.42 11.67 3.97
CA PHE A 537 -28.35 10.81 4.48
C PHE A 537 -28.31 10.76 6.02
N ILE A 538 -28.58 11.89 6.70
CA ILE A 538 -28.72 11.92 8.18
C ILE A 538 -29.92 11.09 8.65
N LYS A 539 -30.99 11.05 7.85
CA LYS A 539 -32.19 10.25 8.13
C LYS A 539 -31.95 8.74 7.94
N TRP A 540 -31.08 8.38 6.99
CA TRP A 540 -30.70 6.99 6.71
C TRP A 540 -29.80 6.37 7.80
N ILE A 541 -28.82 7.12 8.32
CA ILE A 541 -27.91 6.66 9.40
C ILE A 541 -28.67 6.28 10.69
N LYS A 542 -29.78 6.96 11.00
CA LYS A 542 -30.54 6.74 12.25
C LYS A 542 -31.44 5.49 12.25
N HIS A 543 -31.66 4.81 11.13
CA HIS A 543 -32.69 3.76 11.05
C HIS A 543 -32.20 2.35 10.74
N LYS A 544 -30.94 2.11 10.35
CA LYS A 544 -30.46 0.76 10.01
C LYS A 544 -28.99 0.49 10.34
N ILE A 545 -28.61 0.53 11.61
CA ILE A 545 -27.41 -0.20 12.07
C ILE A 545 -27.86 -1.31 13.04
N PRO A 546 -28.11 -2.54 12.56
CA PRO A 546 -28.07 -3.73 13.41
C PRO A 546 -26.61 -4.06 13.73
N SER A 547 -26.32 -4.19 15.03
CA SER A 547 -25.04 -4.65 15.57
C SER A 547 -24.81 -6.15 15.31
N LYS A 548 -23.96 -6.47 14.33
CA LYS A 548 -23.28 -7.78 14.10
C LYS A 548 -22.26 -7.49 12.99
N ILE A 549 -20.94 -7.55 13.13
CA ILE A 549 -20.03 -8.38 13.91
C ILE A 549 -18.94 -7.42 14.45
N ARG A 550 -19.02 -7.05 15.72
CA ARG A 550 -17.88 -6.50 16.46
C ARG A 550 -17.72 -7.41 17.66
N GLY A 551 -16.75 -8.31 17.61
CA GLY A 551 -16.33 -9.05 18.79
C GLY A 551 -15.79 -8.04 19.79
N ASN A 552 -16.61 -7.67 20.77
CA ASN A 552 -16.14 -6.95 21.95
C ASN A 552 -15.62 -7.96 22.99
N PRO A 553 -14.66 -7.53 23.82
CA PRO A 553 -13.88 -8.40 24.67
C PRO A 553 -14.64 -8.77 25.95
N ILE A 554 -14.01 -9.67 26.72
CA ILE A 554 -14.23 -9.99 28.14
C ILE A 554 -14.87 -11.37 28.34
N TRP A 555 -14.07 -12.21 29.00
CA TRP A 555 -14.46 -13.42 29.69
C TRP A 555 -15.54 -13.10 30.71
N ASP A 556 -16.65 -13.82 30.71
CA ASP A 556 -17.34 -14.17 31.95
C ASP A 556 -17.98 -15.54 31.81
N ILE A 557 -17.61 -16.38 32.76
CA ILE A 557 -18.13 -17.71 33.04
C ILE A 557 -19.44 -17.49 33.79
N ASP A 558 -20.55 -17.98 33.25
CA ASP A 558 -21.75 -18.20 34.04
C ASP A 558 -22.14 -19.68 33.96
N ILE A 559 -21.90 -20.32 35.11
CA ILE A 559 -22.45 -21.60 35.54
C ILE A 559 -23.96 -21.41 35.64
N VAL A 560 -24.73 -22.23 34.93
CA VAL A 560 -26.17 -22.36 35.19
C VAL A 560 -26.40 -23.75 35.77
N ASP A 561 -26.63 -23.74 37.09
CA ASP A 561 -27.22 -24.81 37.87
C ASP A 561 -28.55 -25.28 37.25
N ALA A 562 -28.68 -26.59 37.12
CA ALA A 562 -29.97 -27.28 37.11
C ALA A 562 -30.04 -28.16 38.36
N THR A 563 -31.09 -27.91 39.12
CA THR A 563 -31.41 -28.31 40.50
C THR A 563 -31.64 -29.80 40.75
N GLN A 564 -31.13 -30.24 41.92
CA GLN A 564 -31.73 -31.10 42.97
C GLN A 564 -32.31 -32.50 42.65
N GLU A 565 -31.70 -33.51 43.30
CA GLU A 565 -32.26 -34.62 44.10
C GLU A 565 -31.07 -35.59 44.33
N GLY A 566 -30.69 -36.16 45.47
CA GLY A 566 -31.14 -36.25 46.85
C GLY A 566 -30.42 -37.47 47.46
N GLY A 567 -29.95 -37.41 48.71
CA GLY A 567 -29.78 -38.62 49.55
C GLY A 567 -28.37 -39.20 49.78
N SER A 568 -27.89 -38.98 51.01
CA SER A 568 -27.27 -39.94 51.96
C SER A 568 -25.96 -40.70 51.65
N ASN A 569 -24.97 -40.42 52.54
CA ASN A 569 -23.98 -41.30 53.19
C ASN A 569 -23.88 -42.77 52.74
N ASP A 570 -22.66 -43.26 52.47
CA ASP A 570 -21.99 -44.22 53.39
C ASP A 570 -20.56 -44.62 52.94
N HIS A 571 -19.80 -45.04 53.95
CA HIS A 571 -18.43 -45.56 53.98
C HIS A 571 -18.08 -46.66 52.94
N GLN A 572 -16.80 -46.77 52.52
CA GLN A 572 -15.86 -47.86 52.89
C GLN A 572 -14.58 -47.97 52.01
N ASN A 573 -13.46 -48.00 52.73
CA ASN A 573 -12.16 -48.68 52.59
C ASN A 573 -11.83 -49.72 51.47
N GLU A 574 -10.53 -49.70 51.14
CA GLU A 574 -9.56 -50.83 51.00
C GLU A 574 -9.38 -51.69 49.72
N HIS A 575 -8.17 -51.56 49.16
CA HIS A 575 -7.13 -52.58 48.83
C HIS A 575 -7.39 -53.89 48.03
N LYS A 576 -6.46 -54.09 47.05
CA LYS A 576 -5.88 -55.35 46.47
C LYS A 576 -6.83 -56.16 45.55
N SER A 577 -6.44 -56.87 44.48
CA SER A 577 -5.19 -57.25 43.80
C SER A 577 -5.57 -57.98 42.48
N GLY A 578 -4.64 -58.21 41.54
CA GLY A 578 -4.77 -59.28 40.53
C GLY A 578 -4.61 -58.84 39.07
N GLY A 579 -3.54 -59.29 38.41
CA GLY A 579 -3.13 -58.84 37.08
C GLY A 579 -3.60 -59.68 35.90
N LYS A 580 -3.17 -59.28 34.69
CA LYS A 580 -2.58 -60.13 33.64
C LYS A 580 -2.12 -59.30 32.44
N LYS A 581 -0.85 -59.47 32.10
CA LYS A 581 -0.20 -59.09 30.84
C LYS A 581 -0.91 -59.76 29.65
N LYS A 582 -1.04 -59.05 28.52
CA LYS A 582 -0.98 -59.64 27.18
C LYS A 582 -0.13 -58.75 26.26
N HIS A 583 0.91 -59.38 25.72
CA HIS A 583 1.88 -58.83 24.77
C HIS A 583 1.28 -58.73 23.37
N LEU A 584 1.79 -57.74 22.62
CA LEU A 584 1.69 -57.58 21.18
C LEU A 584 2.37 -58.72 20.43
N GLU A 585 1.76 -59.16 19.33
CA GLU A 585 2.44 -59.58 18.10
C GLU A 585 1.59 -59.10 16.90
N CYS A 586 2.18 -58.28 16.03
CA CYS A 586 1.68 -58.08 14.68
C CYS A 586 2.86 -58.15 13.72
N SER A 587 2.80 -59.19 12.91
CA SER A 587 3.78 -59.64 11.93
C SER A 587 3.99 -58.63 10.81
N SER A 588 5.28 -58.46 10.51
CA SER A 588 5.85 -57.90 9.28
C SER A 588 5.27 -58.51 8.00
N ASN A 589 4.85 -57.67 7.06
CA ASN A 589 4.90 -58.00 5.63
C ASN A 589 5.13 -56.70 4.83
N VAL A 590 6.35 -56.60 4.29
CA VAL A 590 6.78 -55.58 3.34
C VAL A 590 6.85 -56.25 1.96
N PRO A 591 6.30 -55.65 0.90
CA PRO A 591 6.79 -55.88 -0.45
C PRO A 591 7.53 -54.65 -0.96
N SER A 592 8.81 -54.86 -1.26
CA SER A 592 9.71 -53.99 -2.01
C SER A 592 9.21 -53.71 -3.42
N TYR A 593 9.28 -52.46 -3.86
CA TYR A 593 9.31 -52.10 -5.28
C TYR A 593 10.38 -51.02 -5.54
N VAL A 594 11.24 -51.33 -6.49
CA VAL A 594 12.10 -50.46 -7.31
C VAL A 594 11.92 -51.01 -8.74
N PRO A 595 11.98 -50.22 -9.83
CA PRO A 595 12.27 -48.79 -9.94
C PRO A 595 11.05 -47.89 -10.12
#